data_AF-A0A316W155-F1
#
_entry.id   AF-A0A316W155-F1
#
_cell.length_a   1.000
_cell.length_b   1.000
_cell.length_c   1.000
_cell.angle_alpha   90.00
_cell.angle_beta   90.00
_cell.angle_gamma   90.00
#
_symmetry.space_group_name_H-M   'P 1'
#
loop_
_entity.id
_entity.type
_entity.pdbx_description
1 polymer ?
#
loop_
_entity_poly.entity_id
_entity_poly.type
_entity_poly.pdbx_seq_one_letter_code
_entity_poly.pdbx_strand_id
1 'polypeptide(L)'
;MSLSRLAEGPTWPKVSQDSASHKGAGMAAASSSSPGSIRSTFPPSLEAWSATARQVILHHGQGKEELCSLELPSYAHDLYARLSLLSLLDGLTDRLHNDTTRAGDAHLPAALMVTIAWLLHRPYSAAPTQLHPFATLLAARARSVSGRHPSVSVVIDGILGADAATLSRLGQSSALTLIEKAERRSSQRQDASGKQEEAIALISAARTRALNLGETRSLTLMITALRDMSDLIQPAEMCSIASHNQPSLVVRLITSLQSAAKAIPHLIGLAKLEPSLRSLDLFMRLLTSEVKMSISQNEQKVTMTLKRLSKTIALGGWLASVIAHVEQAEEKREMDQERVGEVVSRLCRFIRALMSHDILPNGDGAYGQNTDEDSEVDLACIVECRHFALRYGRFRDAGELYASLLRVEL
;
A
#
# COMPACT_ATOMS: atom_id res chain seq x y z
N MET A 1 -33.24 40.58 19.85
CA MET A 1 -31.87 41.08 20.09
C MET A 1 -30.98 40.50 18.99
N SER A 2 -30.40 41.40 18.21
CA SER A 2 -29.70 41.15 16.95
C SER A 2 -28.29 40.60 17.17
N LEU A 3 -27.87 39.62 16.36
CA LEU A 3 -26.46 39.36 16.08
C LEU A 3 -26.27 39.13 14.58
N SER A 4 -25.63 40.11 13.97
CA SER A 4 -25.24 40.17 12.57
C SER A 4 -23.70 40.17 12.50
N ARG A 5 -23.17 39.39 11.54
CA ARG A 5 -21.86 39.54 10.87
C ARG A 5 -20.57 39.37 11.69
N LEU A 6 -19.70 38.47 11.24
CA LEU A 6 -18.52 38.83 10.44
C LEU A 6 -17.80 37.57 9.93
N ALA A 7 -17.60 37.53 8.63
CA ALA A 7 -16.78 36.58 7.91
C ALA A 7 -15.74 37.39 7.13
N GLU A 8 -14.46 37.19 7.40
CA GLU A 8 -13.35 37.62 6.54
C GLU A 8 -12.27 36.53 6.56
N GLY A 9 -11.96 35.98 5.38
CA GLY A 9 -10.90 35.01 5.16
C GLY A 9 -9.59 35.67 4.73
N PRO A 10 -8.43 35.02 4.91
CA PRO A 10 -7.15 35.61 4.55
C PRO A 10 -6.74 35.28 3.11
N THR A 11 -6.35 36.33 2.39
CA THR A 11 -5.70 36.31 1.07
C THR A 11 -4.21 35.99 1.18
N TRP A 12 -3.70 35.06 0.37
CA TRP A 12 -2.27 34.77 0.21
C TRP A 12 -1.68 35.48 -1.03
N PRO A 13 -0.41 35.94 -1.00
CA PRO A 13 0.17 36.70 -2.10
C PRO A 13 0.79 35.81 -3.20
N LYS A 14 0.74 36.32 -4.43
CA LYS A 14 1.39 35.80 -5.63
C LYS A 14 2.91 35.99 -5.55
N VAL A 15 3.68 34.94 -5.83
CA VAL A 15 5.12 34.99 -6.06
C VAL A 15 5.37 34.96 -7.57
N SER A 16 6.00 36.02 -8.06
CA SER A 16 6.47 36.20 -9.44
C SER A 16 7.81 35.48 -9.62
N GLN A 17 7.94 34.62 -10.63
CA GLN A 17 9.21 34.06 -11.07
C GLN A 17 9.72 34.86 -12.27
N ASP A 18 10.81 35.61 -12.07
CA ASP A 18 11.59 36.20 -13.15
C ASP A 18 12.73 35.25 -13.54
N SER A 19 12.73 34.88 -14.81
CA SER A 19 13.78 34.14 -15.51
C SER A 19 14.82 35.11 -16.06
N ALA A 20 16.10 34.92 -15.71
CA ALA A 20 17.21 35.60 -16.37
C ALA A 20 18.27 34.60 -16.82
N SER A 21 18.47 34.58 -18.14
CA SER A 21 19.49 33.89 -18.90
C SER A 21 20.88 34.50 -18.71
N HIS A 22 21.95 33.70 -18.70
CA HIS A 22 23.25 34.14 -19.19
C HIS A 22 24.07 33.00 -19.83
N LYS A 23 24.40 33.22 -21.11
CA LYS A 23 25.43 32.54 -21.91
C LYS A 23 26.78 33.16 -21.58
N GLY A 24 27.85 32.37 -21.59
CA GLY A 24 29.23 32.86 -21.62
C GLY A 24 30.19 31.76 -22.04
N ALA A 25 30.81 31.94 -23.20
CA ALA A 25 31.72 31.01 -23.86
C ALA A 25 33.19 31.40 -23.63
N GLY A 26 34.10 30.42 -23.75
CA GLY A 26 35.33 30.59 -24.54
C GLY A 26 36.67 30.79 -23.84
N MET A 27 37.62 29.93 -24.25
CA MET A 27 39.10 30.12 -24.35
C MET A 27 39.92 30.12 -23.05
N ALA A 28 41.21 29.80 -23.02
CA ALA A 28 42.12 28.88 -23.73
C ALA A 28 43.49 29.02 -23.02
N ALA A 29 44.22 27.90 -22.93
CA ALA A 29 45.68 27.73 -22.79
C ALA A 29 46.55 28.63 -21.88
N ALA A 30 47.33 27.99 -20.97
CA ALA A 30 48.81 28.06 -20.97
C ALA A 30 49.45 27.17 -19.86
N SER A 31 50.27 26.24 -20.35
CA SER A 31 51.52 25.63 -19.83
C SER A 31 52.18 26.07 -18.51
N SER A 32 52.74 25.05 -17.82
CA SER A 32 54.01 24.96 -17.04
C SER A 32 53.73 24.23 -15.72
N SER A 33 54.50 23.29 -15.18
CA SER A 33 55.86 22.78 -15.39
C SER A 33 55.98 21.45 -14.63
N SER A 34 56.62 20.43 -15.21
CA SER A 34 57.07 19.22 -14.50
C SER A 34 58.22 19.53 -13.55
N PRO A 35 58.41 18.77 -12.45
CA PRO A 35 59.40 17.69 -12.50
C PRO A 35 59.06 16.45 -11.64
N GLY A 36 59.66 15.29 -11.97
CA GLY A 36 59.77 14.16 -11.04
C GLY A 36 59.45 12.79 -11.61
N SER A 37 60.24 12.34 -12.59
CA SER A 37 60.22 10.97 -13.11
C SER A 37 60.65 9.96 -12.04
N ILE A 38 59.70 9.22 -11.47
CA ILE A 38 59.95 7.90 -10.89
C ILE A 38 59.41 6.89 -11.90
N ARG A 39 60.30 6.07 -12.47
CA ARG A 39 59.94 4.94 -13.33
C ARG A 39 59.11 3.95 -12.49
N SER A 40 57.79 4.03 -12.57
CA SER A 40 56.91 2.92 -12.20
C SER A 40 56.89 1.93 -13.36
N THR A 41 57.12 0.68 -13.04
CA THR A 41 56.91 -0.45 -13.94
C THR A 41 55.46 -0.43 -14.43
N PHE A 42 55.28 -0.43 -15.75
CA PHE A 42 53.97 -0.50 -16.41
C PHE A 42 53.11 -1.61 -15.77
N PRO A 43 51.80 -1.37 -15.54
CA PRO A 43 50.90 -2.46 -15.20
C PRO A 43 50.73 -3.37 -16.43
N PRO A 44 50.44 -4.67 -16.24
CA PRO A 44 50.15 -5.55 -17.36
C PRO A 44 48.92 -5.03 -18.12
N SER A 45 48.85 -5.32 -19.43
CA SER A 45 47.75 -4.88 -20.29
C SER A 45 46.39 -5.35 -19.77
N LEU A 46 45.31 -4.63 -20.07
CA LEU A 46 43.93 -5.00 -19.69
C LEU A 46 43.57 -6.43 -20.12
N GLU A 47 44.16 -6.92 -21.22
CA GLU A 47 44.03 -8.29 -21.68
C GLU A 47 44.65 -9.30 -20.70
N ALA A 48 45.84 -9.01 -20.16
CA ALA A 48 46.48 -9.83 -19.15
C ALA A 48 45.70 -9.84 -17.84
N TRP A 49 45.13 -8.71 -17.42
CA TRP A 49 44.21 -8.66 -16.26
C TRP A 49 42.94 -9.48 -16.48
N SER A 50 42.36 -9.42 -17.69
CA SER A 50 41.18 -10.21 -18.04
C SER A 50 41.49 -11.72 -18.06
N ALA A 51 42.71 -12.09 -18.49
CA ALA A 51 43.16 -13.47 -18.53
C ALA A 51 43.35 -14.04 -17.12
N THR A 52 43.98 -13.28 -16.22
CA THR A 52 44.16 -13.70 -14.81
C THR A 52 42.83 -13.78 -14.06
N ALA A 53 41.93 -12.81 -14.24
CA ALA A 53 40.59 -12.86 -13.65
C ALA A 53 39.78 -14.06 -14.18
N ARG A 54 39.85 -14.36 -15.48
CA ARG A 54 39.23 -15.56 -16.07
C ARG A 54 39.82 -16.84 -15.49
N GLN A 55 41.12 -16.90 -15.27
CA GLN A 55 41.79 -18.07 -14.69
C GLN A 55 41.36 -18.32 -13.24
N VAL A 56 41.24 -17.26 -12.43
CA VAL A 56 40.76 -17.34 -11.05
C VAL A 56 39.28 -17.74 -10.97
N ILE A 57 38.44 -17.21 -11.87
CA ILE A 57 37.02 -17.57 -11.97
C ILE A 57 36.85 -19.02 -12.42
N LEU A 58 37.65 -19.50 -13.38
CA LEU A 58 37.63 -20.90 -13.85
C LEU A 58 38.11 -21.88 -12.79
N HIS A 59 39.13 -21.53 -12.00
CA HIS A 59 39.63 -22.38 -10.93
C HIS A 59 38.68 -22.48 -9.73
N HIS A 60 37.94 -21.42 -9.39
CA HIS A 60 36.99 -21.43 -8.28
C HIS A 60 35.56 -21.87 -8.66
N GLY A 61 35.26 -21.98 -9.96
CA GLY A 61 33.97 -22.47 -10.47
C GLY A 61 33.80 -23.99 -10.47
N GLN A 62 34.87 -24.77 -10.24
CA GLN A 62 34.80 -26.23 -10.16
C GLN A 62 34.76 -26.68 -8.70
N GLY A 63 33.56 -27.01 -8.22
CA GLY A 63 33.30 -27.44 -6.84
C GLY A 63 33.98 -28.75 -6.47
N LYS A 64 35.24 -28.69 -6.05
CA LYS A 64 35.89 -29.75 -5.26
C LYS A 64 36.52 -29.16 -4.01
N GLU A 65 35.90 -29.49 -2.87
CA GLU A 65 36.40 -29.29 -1.52
C GLU A 65 37.52 -30.28 -1.20
N GLU A 66 38.70 -30.12 -1.79
CA GLU A 66 39.91 -30.75 -1.25
C GLU A 66 41.10 -29.81 -1.46
N LEU A 67 41.38 -28.97 -0.47
CA LEU A 67 42.61 -28.17 -0.41
C LEU A 67 43.00 -27.93 1.06
N CYS A 68 43.39 -29.02 1.74
CA CYS A 68 44.23 -28.99 2.93
C CYS A 68 45.47 -29.85 2.67
N SER A 69 46.44 -29.32 1.92
CA SER A 69 47.87 -29.70 1.99
C SER A 69 48.65 -29.08 0.82
N LEU A 70 48.90 -27.79 0.89
CA LEU A 70 49.99 -27.17 0.13
C LEU A 70 50.57 -26.04 0.99
N GLU A 71 51.61 -26.39 1.75
CA GLU A 71 52.45 -25.44 2.45
C GLU A 71 53.41 -24.79 1.45
N LEU A 72 53.15 -23.53 1.13
CA LEU A 72 54.08 -22.49 0.66
C LEU A 72 53.34 -21.13 0.83
N PRO A 73 54.04 -19.98 0.91
CA PRO A 73 53.68 -18.79 1.69
C PRO A 73 52.41 -18.09 1.17
N SER A 74 51.23 -18.53 1.64
CA SER A 74 49.96 -18.27 0.95
C SER A 74 49.32 -16.91 1.26
N TYR A 75 49.76 -16.20 2.32
CA TYR A 75 49.14 -14.94 2.72
C TYR A 75 49.41 -13.79 1.75
N ALA A 76 50.62 -13.72 1.18
CA ALA A 76 51.00 -12.64 0.27
C ALA A 76 50.28 -12.74 -1.09
N HIS A 77 50.07 -13.96 -1.59
CA HIS A 77 49.32 -14.20 -2.83
C HIS A 77 47.82 -13.94 -2.67
N ASP A 78 47.22 -14.32 -1.53
CA ASP A 78 45.81 -14.01 -1.25
C ASP A 78 45.60 -12.50 -1.09
N LEU A 79 46.51 -11.81 -0.36
CA LEU A 79 46.46 -10.35 -0.22
C LEU A 79 46.60 -9.65 -1.57
N TYR A 80 47.55 -10.08 -2.41
CA TYR A 80 47.75 -9.49 -3.74
C TYR A 80 46.55 -9.72 -4.67
N ALA A 81 45.93 -10.90 -4.61
CA ALA A 81 44.71 -11.20 -5.37
C ALA A 81 43.55 -10.31 -4.91
N ARG A 82 43.39 -10.07 -3.61
CA ARG A 82 42.34 -9.19 -3.07
C ARG A 82 42.57 -7.72 -3.41
N LEU A 83 43.81 -7.24 -3.34
CA LEU A 83 44.17 -5.88 -3.77
C LEU A 83 43.90 -5.68 -5.27
N SER A 84 44.19 -6.71 -6.08
CA SER A 84 43.88 -6.74 -7.50
C SER A 84 42.37 -6.66 -7.78
N LEU A 85 41.58 -7.41 -7.02
CA LEU A 85 40.11 -7.37 -7.10
C LEU A 85 39.55 -6.00 -6.71
N LEU A 86 40.13 -5.33 -5.70
CA LEU A 86 39.73 -3.98 -5.31
C LEU A 86 40.03 -2.94 -6.40
N SER A 87 41.22 -3.00 -7.02
CA SER A 87 41.55 -2.12 -8.15
C SER A 87 40.61 -2.33 -9.34
N LEU A 88 40.26 -3.59 -9.63
CA LEU A 88 39.27 -3.91 -10.66
C LEU A 88 37.88 -3.39 -10.29
N LEU A 89 37.48 -3.50 -9.02
CA LEU A 89 36.21 -2.99 -8.52
C LEU A 89 36.11 -1.47 -8.71
N ASP A 90 37.18 -0.72 -8.44
CA ASP A 90 37.24 0.72 -8.65
C ASP A 90 37.07 1.07 -10.14
N GLY A 91 37.82 0.41 -11.03
CA GLY A 91 37.70 0.62 -12.47
C GLY A 91 36.31 0.26 -13.02
N LEU A 92 35.66 -0.78 -12.47
CA LEU A 92 34.28 -1.16 -12.83
C LEU A 92 33.26 -0.16 -12.31
N THR A 93 33.46 0.36 -11.10
CA THR A 93 32.61 1.39 -10.51
C THR A 93 32.65 2.65 -11.36
N ASP A 94 33.84 3.10 -11.76
CA ASP A 94 34.00 4.27 -12.62
C ASP A 94 33.38 4.06 -14.00
N ARG A 95 33.52 2.85 -14.57
CA ARG A 95 32.85 2.50 -15.84
C ARG A 95 31.34 2.54 -15.72
N LEU A 96 30.75 1.88 -14.71
CA LEU A 96 29.31 1.89 -14.46
C LEU A 96 28.79 3.30 -14.13
N HIS A 97 29.60 4.13 -13.48
CA HIS A 97 29.25 5.51 -13.16
C HIS A 97 29.31 6.43 -14.39
N ASN A 98 30.24 6.18 -15.32
CA ASN A 98 30.44 7.01 -16.51
C ASN A 98 29.69 6.51 -17.74
N ASP A 99 29.21 5.25 -17.74
CA ASP A 99 28.53 4.68 -18.90
C ASP A 99 27.25 5.45 -19.22
N THR A 100 27.27 6.13 -20.36
CA THR A 100 26.10 6.78 -20.99
C THR A 100 25.61 5.95 -22.18
N THR A 101 26.27 4.83 -22.46
CA THR A 101 26.01 3.99 -23.63
C THR A 101 24.78 3.09 -23.42
N ARG A 102 24.26 2.53 -24.54
CA ARG A 102 22.97 1.82 -24.60
C ARG A 102 22.91 0.68 -23.57
N ALA A 103 21.75 0.51 -22.94
CA ALA A 103 21.48 -0.39 -21.79
C ALA A 103 22.01 -1.84 -21.88
N GLY A 104 22.37 -2.35 -23.06
CA GLY A 104 22.88 -3.72 -23.25
C GLY A 104 24.34 -3.93 -22.82
N ASP A 105 25.20 -2.92 -22.86
CA ASP A 105 26.64 -3.10 -22.61
C ASP A 105 27.01 -3.06 -21.11
N ALA A 106 26.12 -2.54 -20.27
CA ALA A 106 26.35 -2.38 -18.83
C ALA A 106 26.22 -3.69 -18.01
N HIS A 107 25.65 -4.75 -18.60
CA HIS A 107 25.41 -6.02 -17.89
C HIS A 107 26.69 -6.76 -17.49
N LEU A 108 27.74 -6.70 -18.34
CA LEU A 108 29.01 -7.37 -18.05
C LEU A 108 29.79 -6.68 -16.91
N PRO A 109 29.98 -5.35 -16.91
CA PRO A 109 30.56 -4.63 -15.77
C PRO A 109 29.79 -4.87 -14.46
N ALA A 110 28.45 -4.83 -14.52
CA ALA A 110 27.59 -5.08 -13.36
C ALA A 110 27.77 -6.51 -12.79
N ALA A 111 27.77 -7.53 -13.65
CA ALA A 111 27.97 -8.91 -13.25
C ALA A 111 29.36 -9.15 -12.65
N LEU A 112 30.40 -8.54 -13.23
CA LEU A 112 31.76 -8.60 -12.68
C LEU A 112 31.80 -7.94 -11.30
N MET A 113 31.16 -6.78 -11.13
CA MET A 113 31.13 -6.09 -9.84
C MET A 113 30.46 -6.93 -8.74
N VAL A 114 29.31 -7.55 -9.04
CA VAL A 114 28.63 -8.49 -8.13
C VAL A 114 29.50 -9.70 -7.80
N THR A 115 30.18 -10.26 -8.80
CA THR A 115 31.06 -11.43 -8.62
C THR A 115 32.26 -11.09 -7.73
N ILE A 116 32.88 -9.93 -7.94
CA ILE A 116 33.99 -9.44 -7.11
C ILE A 116 33.52 -9.19 -5.68
N ALA A 117 32.35 -8.57 -5.50
CA ALA A 117 31.77 -8.36 -4.17
C ALA A 117 31.55 -9.69 -3.43
N TRP A 118 31.01 -10.70 -4.11
CA TRP A 118 30.83 -12.04 -3.54
C TRP A 118 32.17 -12.70 -3.17
N LEU A 119 33.18 -12.64 -4.06
CA LEU A 119 34.51 -13.20 -3.80
C LEU A 119 35.21 -12.53 -2.62
N LEU A 120 35.11 -11.21 -2.50
CA LEU A 120 35.67 -10.45 -1.38
C LEU A 120 34.91 -10.70 -0.07
N HIS A 121 33.62 -11.03 -0.14
CA HIS A 121 32.77 -11.22 1.03
C HIS A 121 32.79 -12.63 1.60
N ARG A 122 32.74 -13.65 0.74
CA ARG A 122 32.61 -15.08 1.12
C ARG A 122 33.57 -15.54 2.22
N PRO A 123 34.88 -15.21 2.22
CA PRO A 123 35.81 -15.70 3.24
C PRO A 123 35.49 -15.22 4.67
N TYR A 124 34.68 -14.16 4.80
CA TYR A 124 34.35 -13.53 6.07
C TYR A 124 32.86 -13.67 6.42
N SER A 125 32.11 -14.51 5.73
CA SER A 125 30.66 -14.65 5.95
C SER A 125 30.27 -15.11 7.36
N ALA A 126 31.20 -15.72 8.09
CA ALA A 126 31.02 -16.14 9.48
C ALA A 126 31.36 -15.03 10.49
N ALA A 127 32.06 -13.98 10.07
CA ALA A 127 32.41 -12.87 10.93
C ALA A 127 31.30 -11.81 10.95
N PRO A 128 31.04 -11.14 12.08
CA PRO A 128 30.12 -10.02 12.10
C PRO A 128 30.60 -8.93 11.12
N THR A 129 29.66 -8.29 10.42
CA THR A 129 29.94 -7.36 9.31
C THR A 129 30.86 -6.20 9.70
N GLN A 130 30.89 -5.83 10.98
CA GLN A 130 31.77 -4.80 11.54
C GLN A 130 33.26 -5.16 11.48
N LEU A 131 33.59 -6.45 11.49
CA LEU A 131 34.96 -6.97 11.41
C LEU A 131 35.40 -7.28 9.97
N HIS A 132 34.52 -7.05 9.00
CA HIS A 132 34.78 -7.38 7.61
C HIS A 132 35.60 -6.27 6.93
N PRO A 133 36.87 -6.52 6.53
CA PRO A 133 37.76 -5.46 6.05
C PRO A 133 37.26 -4.74 4.79
N PHE A 134 36.46 -5.43 3.96
CA PHE A 134 35.91 -4.87 2.72
C PHE A 134 34.46 -4.42 2.79
N ALA A 135 33.73 -4.62 3.90
CA ALA A 135 32.28 -4.40 3.91
C ALA A 135 31.92 -2.92 3.71
N THR A 136 32.62 -2.02 4.41
CA THR A 136 32.44 -0.57 4.27
C THR A 136 32.74 -0.09 2.84
N LEU A 137 33.77 -0.65 2.21
CA LEU A 137 34.16 -0.31 0.85
C LEU A 137 33.13 -0.83 -0.17
N LEU A 138 32.72 -2.09 -0.06
CA LEU A 138 31.68 -2.67 -0.92
C LEU A 138 30.36 -1.90 -0.78
N ALA A 139 29.95 -1.53 0.43
CA ALA A 139 28.78 -0.70 0.69
C ALA A 139 28.92 0.72 0.11
N ALA A 140 30.11 1.33 0.19
CA ALA A 140 30.37 2.62 -0.44
C ALA A 140 30.26 2.55 -1.97
N ARG A 141 30.80 1.49 -2.58
CA ARG A 141 30.74 1.27 -4.04
C ARG A 141 29.34 0.92 -4.53
N ALA A 142 28.60 0.11 -3.78
CA ALA A 142 27.17 -0.15 -4.04
C ALA A 142 26.37 1.16 -4.05
N ARG A 143 26.59 2.04 -3.06
CA ARG A 143 25.94 3.36 -3.02
C ARG A 143 26.32 4.25 -4.19
N SER A 144 27.59 4.27 -4.64
CA SER A 144 27.99 5.10 -5.78
C SER A 144 27.39 4.68 -7.12
N VAL A 145 27.00 3.41 -7.28
CA VAL A 145 26.31 2.93 -8.50
C VAL A 145 24.78 2.93 -8.38
N SER A 146 24.23 3.08 -7.17
CA SER A 146 22.79 2.92 -6.87
C SER A 146 21.87 3.81 -7.72
N GLY A 147 22.32 5.01 -8.10
CA GLY A 147 21.54 5.93 -8.93
C GLY A 147 21.32 5.46 -10.37
N ARG A 148 22.28 4.75 -10.97
CA ARG A 148 22.19 4.24 -12.35
C ARG A 148 21.85 2.75 -12.42
N HIS A 149 22.37 1.97 -11.47
CA HIS A 149 22.24 0.52 -11.41
C HIS A 149 21.74 0.09 -10.01
N PRO A 150 20.47 0.41 -9.66
CA PRO A 150 19.91 0.10 -8.36
C PRO A 150 19.87 -1.41 -8.08
N SER A 151 19.70 -2.24 -9.12
CA SER A 151 19.74 -3.70 -9.04
C SER A 151 21.06 -4.23 -8.51
N VAL A 152 22.17 -3.63 -8.95
CA VAL A 152 23.52 -4.01 -8.53
C VAL A 152 23.75 -3.67 -7.05
N SER A 153 23.31 -2.48 -6.62
CA SER A 153 23.37 -2.09 -5.20
C SER A 153 22.59 -3.09 -4.34
N VAL A 154 21.35 -3.41 -4.73
CA VAL A 154 20.49 -4.36 -3.99
C VAL A 154 21.13 -5.74 -3.88
N VAL A 155 21.77 -6.23 -4.94
CA VAL A 155 22.46 -7.54 -4.90
C VAL A 155 23.69 -7.48 -4.00
N ILE A 156 24.49 -6.42 -4.05
CA ILE A 156 25.68 -6.27 -3.19
C ILE A 156 25.29 -6.13 -1.72
N ASP A 157 24.27 -5.32 -1.40
CA ASP A 157 23.75 -5.20 -0.03
C ASP A 157 23.19 -6.54 0.47
N GLY A 158 22.53 -7.30 -0.43
CA GLY A 158 22.08 -8.65 -0.15
C GLY A 158 23.23 -9.64 0.10
N ILE A 159 24.35 -9.51 -0.61
CA ILE A 159 25.58 -10.28 -0.35
C ILE A 159 26.14 -9.94 1.02
N LEU A 160 26.28 -8.65 1.36
CA LEU A 160 26.86 -8.18 2.61
C LEU A 160 26.05 -8.56 3.86
N GLY A 161 24.74 -8.77 3.71
CA GLY A 161 23.84 -9.20 4.78
C GLY A 161 23.51 -10.70 4.78
N ALA A 162 24.04 -11.48 3.84
CA ALA A 162 23.72 -12.90 3.70
C ALA A 162 24.56 -13.77 4.67
N ASP A 163 23.94 -14.81 5.20
CA ASP A 163 24.64 -15.85 5.95
C ASP A 163 25.46 -16.77 5.01
N ALA A 164 26.38 -17.56 5.57
CA ALA A 164 27.24 -18.47 4.82
C ALA A 164 26.44 -19.46 3.92
N ALA A 165 25.28 -19.91 4.40
CA ALA A 165 24.38 -20.82 3.66
C ALA A 165 23.73 -20.12 2.45
N THR A 166 23.34 -18.85 2.59
CA THR A 166 22.79 -18.05 1.49
C THR A 166 23.87 -17.68 0.49
N LEU A 167 25.08 -17.34 0.94
CA LEU A 167 26.22 -17.05 0.06
C LEU A 167 26.67 -18.26 -0.76
N SER A 168 26.59 -19.47 -0.19
CA SER A 168 26.89 -20.71 -0.91
C SER A 168 25.86 -20.98 -2.02
N ARG A 169 24.57 -20.69 -1.76
CA ARG A 169 23.51 -20.75 -2.78
C ARG A 169 23.64 -19.66 -3.85
N LEU A 170 24.09 -18.46 -3.46
CA LEU A 170 24.37 -17.36 -4.38
C LEU A 170 25.54 -17.71 -5.31
N GLY A 171 26.56 -18.42 -4.83
CA GLY A 171 27.69 -18.89 -5.64
C GLY A 171 27.30 -19.90 -6.73
N GLN A 172 26.16 -20.58 -6.60
CA GLN A 172 25.59 -21.47 -7.62
C GLN A 172 24.77 -20.71 -8.68
N SER A 173 24.39 -19.46 -8.40
CA SER A 173 23.63 -18.61 -9.31
C SER A 173 24.57 -17.70 -10.09
N SER A 174 24.39 -17.57 -11.41
CA SER A 174 25.15 -16.59 -12.18
C SER A 174 24.84 -15.17 -11.69
N ALA A 175 25.86 -14.30 -11.55
CA ALA A 175 25.68 -12.91 -11.15
C ALA A 175 24.65 -12.16 -12.02
N LEU A 176 24.59 -12.49 -13.33
CA LEU A 176 23.59 -11.96 -14.25
C LEU A 176 22.16 -12.34 -13.84
N THR A 177 21.93 -13.60 -13.42
CA THR A 177 20.61 -14.06 -12.99
C THR A 177 20.16 -13.38 -11.69
N LEU A 178 21.11 -13.04 -10.80
CA LEU A 178 20.83 -12.29 -9.58
C LEU A 178 20.47 -10.84 -9.88
N ILE A 179 21.18 -10.20 -10.82
CA ILE A 179 20.89 -8.85 -11.30
C ILE A 179 19.52 -8.82 -11.98
N GLU A 180 19.23 -9.71 -12.92
CA GLU A 180 17.91 -9.79 -13.56
C GLU A 180 16.78 -10.00 -12.56
N LYS A 181 17.00 -10.85 -11.55
CA LYS A 181 16.01 -11.08 -10.49
C LYS A 181 15.82 -9.85 -9.61
N ALA A 182 16.89 -9.11 -9.34
CA ALA A 182 16.82 -7.85 -8.61
C ALA A 182 16.13 -6.76 -9.44
N GLU A 183 16.38 -6.68 -10.75
CA GLU A 183 15.72 -5.77 -11.68
C GLU A 183 14.22 -6.04 -11.77
N ARG A 184 13.83 -7.32 -11.96
CA ARG A 184 12.42 -7.72 -11.94
C ARG A 184 11.74 -7.34 -10.62
N ARG A 185 12.44 -7.52 -9.49
CA ARG A 185 11.93 -7.12 -8.16
C ARG A 185 11.85 -5.60 -8.00
N SER A 186 12.81 -4.82 -8.51
CA SER A 186 12.77 -3.37 -8.43
C SER A 186 11.68 -2.78 -9.32
N SER A 187 11.52 -3.28 -10.55
CA SER A 187 10.41 -2.88 -11.43
C SER A 187 9.07 -3.23 -10.80
N GLN A 188 8.92 -4.44 -10.25
CA GLN A 188 7.69 -4.83 -9.56
C GLN A 188 7.40 -3.96 -8.32
N ARG A 189 8.43 -3.53 -7.59
CA ARG A 189 8.29 -2.60 -6.45
C ARG A 189 7.92 -1.19 -6.90
N GLN A 190 8.51 -0.69 -7.98
CA GLN A 190 8.17 0.61 -8.55
C GLN A 190 6.72 0.62 -9.07
N ASP A 191 6.31 -0.45 -9.76
CA ASP A 191 4.92 -0.60 -10.21
C ASP A 191 3.94 -0.67 -9.04
N ALA A 192 4.33 -1.32 -7.93
CA ALA A 192 3.51 -1.37 -6.72
C ALA A 192 3.41 -0.02 -6.01
N SER A 193 4.53 0.73 -5.92
CA SER A 193 4.56 2.10 -5.37
C SER A 193 3.69 3.04 -6.19
N GLY A 194 3.84 3.01 -7.52
CA GLY A 194 3.04 3.84 -8.43
C GLY A 194 1.55 3.54 -8.33
N LYS A 195 1.16 2.27 -8.24
CA LYS A 195 -0.24 1.87 -7.99
C LYS A 195 -0.75 2.32 -6.63
N GLN A 196 0.10 2.29 -5.60
CA GLN A 196 -0.29 2.78 -4.28
C GLN A 196 -0.51 4.29 -4.28
N GLU A 197 0.39 5.05 -4.90
CA GLU A 197 0.26 6.51 -5.06
C GLU A 197 -0.99 6.87 -5.88
N GLU A 198 -1.26 6.15 -6.98
CA GLU A 198 -2.46 6.32 -7.79
C GLU A 198 -3.73 6.01 -6.98
N ALA A 199 -3.74 4.92 -6.22
CA ALA A 199 -4.88 4.59 -5.36
C ALA A 199 -5.13 5.65 -4.30
N ILE A 200 -4.08 6.21 -3.67
CA ILE A 200 -4.18 7.31 -2.71
C ILE A 200 -4.78 8.55 -3.38
N ALA A 201 -4.32 8.89 -4.58
CA ALA A 201 -4.86 10.02 -5.34
C ALA A 201 -6.35 9.82 -5.68
N LEU A 202 -6.76 8.61 -6.09
CA LEU A 202 -8.16 8.29 -6.37
C LEU A 202 -9.03 8.30 -5.11
N ILE A 203 -8.54 7.79 -3.98
CA ILE A 203 -9.25 7.84 -2.70
C ILE A 203 -9.43 9.30 -2.26
N SER A 204 -8.39 10.13 -2.39
CA SER A 204 -8.48 11.56 -2.10
C SER A 204 -9.49 12.26 -3.00
N ALA A 205 -9.49 11.97 -4.31
CA ALA A 205 -10.48 12.50 -5.25
C ALA A 205 -11.91 12.04 -4.90
N ALA A 206 -12.09 10.79 -4.45
CA ALA A 206 -13.39 10.26 -4.03
C ALA A 206 -13.99 11.01 -2.84
N ARG A 207 -13.18 11.71 -2.03
CA ARG A 207 -13.66 12.51 -0.90
C ARG A 207 -14.40 13.76 -1.35
N THR A 208 -14.01 14.36 -2.46
CA THR A 208 -14.51 15.67 -2.91
C THR A 208 -15.41 15.59 -4.14
N ARG A 209 -15.35 14.49 -4.90
CA ARG A 209 -16.18 14.28 -6.08
C ARG A 209 -16.53 12.82 -6.29
N ALA A 210 -17.51 12.59 -7.15
CA ALA A 210 -17.77 11.27 -7.69
C ALA A 210 -16.61 10.85 -8.61
N LEU A 211 -16.09 9.64 -8.39
CA LEU A 211 -15.19 9.00 -9.34
C LEU A 211 -15.95 8.61 -10.60
N ASN A 212 -15.31 8.77 -11.76
CA ASN A 212 -15.85 8.25 -13.01
C ASN A 212 -15.75 6.70 -13.03
N LEU A 213 -16.38 6.06 -14.03
CA LEU A 213 -16.43 4.60 -14.10
C LEU A 213 -15.05 3.96 -14.27
N GLY A 214 -14.15 4.60 -15.01
CA GLY A 214 -12.77 4.14 -15.21
C GLY A 214 -11.96 4.21 -13.91
N GLU A 215 -12.04 5.33 -13.22
CA GLU A 215 -11.42 5.56 -11.89
C GLU A 215 -11.94 4.55 -10.86
N THR A 216 -13.26 4.36 -10.81
CA THR A 216 -13.89 3.39 -9.89
C THR A 216 -13.40 1.98 -10.15
N ARG A 217 -13.26 1.58 -11.42
CA ARG A 217 -12.72 0.27 -11.80
C ARG A 217 -11.24 0.15 -11.45
N SER A 218 -10.44 1.18 -11.76
CA SER A 218 -9.00 1.21 -11.44
C SER A 218 -8.77 1.08 -9.94
N LEU A 219 -9.47 1.89 -9.15
CA LEU A 219 -9.41 1.85 -7.68
C LEU A 219 -9.88 0.49 -7.13
N THR A 220 -10.94 -0.10 -7.67
CA THR A 220 -11.43 -1.43 -7.24
C THR A 220 -10.36 -2.51 -7.40
N LEU A 221 -9.61 -2.48 -8.51
CA LEU A 221 -8.49 -3.42 -8.74
C LEU A 221 -7.35 -3.16 -7.77
N MET A 222 -6.99 -1.89 -7.54
CA MET A 222 -5.89 -1.52 -6.65
C MET A 222 -6.18 -1.82 -5.18
N ILE A 223 -7.43 -1.67 -4.71
CA ILE A 223 -7.83 -1.98 -3.33
C ILE A 223 -7.48 -3.42 -2.95
N THR A 224 -7.60 -4.37 -3.89
CA THR A 224 -7.24 -5.77 -3.61
C THR A 224 -5.73 -6.00 -3.42
N ALA A 225 -4.90 -5.10 -3.97
CA ALA A 225 -3.45 -5.16 -3.87
C ALA A 225 -2.90 -4.43 -2.64
N LEU A 226 -3.67 -3.48 -2.06
CA LEU A 226 -3.26 -2.71 -0.89
C LEU A 226 -3.39 -3.57 0.38
N ARG A 227 -2.26 -3.87 1.02
CA ARG A 227 -2.21 -4.71 2.22
C ARG A 227 -2.77 -4.05 3.48
N ASP A 228 -2.79 -2.72 3.55
CA ASP A 228 -3.40 -1.99 4.66
C ASP A 228 -4.03 -0.68 4.18
N MET A 229 -5.35 -0.61 4.24
CA MET A 229 -6.14 0.57 3.88
C MET A 229 -6.47 1.45 5.09
N SER A 230 -6.18 0.98 6.30
CA SER A 230 -6.58 1.64 7.56
C SER A 230 -5.98 3.03 7.72
N ASP A 231 -4.77 3.24 7.20
CA ASP A 231 -4.06 4.52 7.34
C ASP A 231 -4.45 5.50 6.22
N LEU A 232 -5.08 5.00 5.16
CA LEU A 232 -5.38 5.79 3.96
C LEU A 232 -6.73 6.52 4.03
N ILE A 233 -7.68 5.99 4.80
CA ILE A 233 -9.02 6.54 4.92
C ILE A 233 -9.26 6.87 6.37
N GLN A 234 -9.60 8.12 6.65
CA GLN A 234 -10.03 8.50 8.00
C GLN A 234 -11.51 8.18 8.20
N PRO A 235 -11.95 7.77 9.40
CA PRO A 235 -13.36 7.49 9.68
C PRO A 235 -14.32 8.61 9.29
N ALA A 236 -13.93 9.87 9.52
CA ALA A 236 -14.72 11.06 9.18
C ALA A 236 -14.91 11.26 7.67
N GLU A 237 -14.01 10.75 6.84
CA GLU A 237 -14.04 10.91 5.39
C GLU A 237 -15.01 9.94 4.72
N MET A 238 -15.36 8.84 5.41
CA MET A 238 -16.18 7.77 4.86
C MET A 238 -17.58 8.27 4.47
N CYS A 239 -18.17 9.19 5.24
CA CYS A 239 -19.45 9.81 4.86
C CYS A 239 -19.33 10.56 3.53
N SER A 240 -18.29 11.37 3.37
CA SER A 240 -18.09 12.14 2.15
C SER A 240 -17.88 11.22 0.94
N ILE A 241 -17.07 10.18 1.10
CA ILE A 241 -16.86 9.17 0.05
C ILE A 241 -18.20 8.51 -0.32
N ALA A 242 -19.01 8.11 0.67
CA ALA A 242 -20.28 7.45 0.45
C ALA A 242 -21.35 8.35 -0.19
N SER A 243 -21.38 9.63 0.13
CA SER A 243 -22.31 10.59 -0.48
C SER A 243 -22.03 10.79 -1.97
N HIS A 244 -20.77 10.86 -2.38
CA HIS A 244 -20.39 11.17 -3.75
C HIS A 244 -20.33 9.95 -4.67
N ASN A 245 -19.95 8.78 -4.16
CA ASN A 245 -19.56 7.62 -4.98
C ASN A 245 -20.61 6.50 -4.99
N GLN A 246 -20.35 5.48 -5.81
CA GLN A 246 -21.22 4.30 -5.89
C GLN A 246 -21.13 3.46 -4.60
N PRO A 247 -22.25 2.95 -4.08
CA PRO A 247 -22.27 2.11 -2.88
C PRO A 247 -21.33 0.90 -2.93
N SER A 248 -21.15 0.29 -4.11
CA SER A 248 -20.22 -0.83 -4.29
C SER A 248 -18.76 -0.49 -3.98
N LEU A 249 -18.34 0.75 -4.25
CA LEU A 249 -16.99 1.20 -3.90
C LEU A 249 -16.83 1.27 -2.39
N VAL A 250 -17.81 1.87 -1.69
CA VAL A 250 -17.80 2.02 -0.22
C VAL A 250 -17.74 0.66 0.47
N VAL A 251 -18.57 -0.29 0.03
CA VAL A 251 -18.53 -1.67 0.55
C VAL A 251 -17.15 -2.28 0.33
N ARG A 252 -16.57 -2.12 -0.87
CA ARG A 252 -15.23 -2.63 -1.17
C ARG A 252 -14.17 -2.04 -0.23
N LEU A 253 -14.21 -0.73 -0.01
CA LEU A 253 -13.31 -0.02 0.92
C LEU A 253 -13.45 -0.56 2.34
N ILE A 254 -14.66 -0.75 2.85
CA ILE A 254 -14.87 -1.33 4.19
C ILE A 254 -14.36 -2.77 4.26
N THR A 255 -14.65 -3.60 3.24
CA THR A 255 -14.17 -5.00 3.22
C THR A 255 -12.64 -5.11 3.14
N SER A 256 -11.98 -4.10 2.56
CA SER A 256 -10.51 -4.07 2.45
C SER A 256 -9.78 -3.84 3.79
N LEU A 257 -10.49 -3.38 4.82
CA LEU A 257 -9.92 -3.18 6.16
C LEU A 257 -9.62 -4.50 6.88
N GLN A 258 -10.29 -5.60 6.48
CA GLN A 258 -10.14 -7.00 6.95
C GLN A 258 -10.36 -7.25 8.46
N SER A 259 -10.21 -6.24 9.31
CA SER A 259 -10.40 -6.26 10.75
C SER A 259 -11.64 -5.47 11.12
N ALA A 260 -12.50 -6.03 11.97
CA ALA A 260 -13.69 -5.30 12.41
C ALA A 260 -13.30 -4.10 13.29
N ALA A 261 -12.24 -4.19 14.08
CA ALA A 261 -11.75 -3.06 14.89
C ALA A 261 -11.38 -1.86 14.01
N LYS A 262 -10.86 -2.11 12.81
CA LYS A 262 -10.59 -1.07 11.81
C LYS A 262 -11.88 -0.60 11.13
N ALA A 263 -12.81 -1.50 10.83
CA ALA A 263 -14.07 -1.16 10.14
C ALA A 263 -15.09 -0.39 10.99
N ILE A 264 -15.17 -0.65 12.30
CA ILE A 264 -16.15 -0.06 13.22
C ILE A 264 -16.18 1.47 13.16
N PRO A 265 -15.05 2.19 13.27
CA PRO A 265 -15.05 3.66 13.17
C PRO A 265 -15.65 4.18 11.85
N HIS A 266 -15.40 3.50 10.72
CA HIS A 266 -15.97 3.89 9.43
C HIS A 266 -17.48 3.63 9.37
N LEU A 267 -17.94 2.53 9.95
CA LEU A 267 -19.37 2.20 10.05
C LEU A 267 -20.12 3.21 10.93
N ILE A 268 -19.53 3.65 12.04
CA ILE A 268 -20.06 4.74 12.88
C ILE A 268 -20.15 6.04 12.08
N GLY A 269 -19.17 6.32 11.21
CA GLY A 269 -19.24 7.43 10.26
C GLY A 269 -20.49 7.31 9.38
N LEU A 270 -20.64 6.17 8.68
CA LEU A 270 -21.76 5.93 7.77
C LEU A 270 -23.15 6.04 8.43
N ALA A 271 -23.26 5.81 9.74
CA ALA A 271 -24.49 6.03 10.49
C ALA A 271 -25.02 7.48 10.42
N LYS A 272 -24.17 8.44 10.04
CA LYS A 272 -24.51 9.87 9.93
C LYS A 272 -24.92 10.30 8.52
N LEU A 273 -25.05 9.35 7.58
CA LEU A 273 -25.46 9.68 6.22
C LEU A 273 -26.90 10.16 6.16
N GLU A 274 -27.14 11.18 5.34
CA GLU A 274 -28.48 11.66 5.05
C GLU A 274 -29.33 10.59 4.33
N PRO A 275 -30.67 10.62 4.50
CA PRO A 275 -31.56 9.73 3.77
C PRO A 275 -31.50 10.01 2.27
N SER A 276 -31.02 9.03 1.50
CA SER A 276 -31.01 9.07 0.05
C SER A 276 -31.14 7.67 -0.52
N LEU A 277 -31.49 7.55 -1.80
CA LEU A 277 -31.49 6.24 -2.48
C LEU A 277 -30.11 5.57 -2.44
N ARG A 278 -29.04 6.37 -2.41
CA ARG A 278 -27.66 5.87 -2.32
C ARG A 278 -27.35 5.29 -0.94
N SER A 279 -27.74 5.97 0.14
CA SER A 279 -27.53 5.44 1.50
C SER A 279 -28.37 4.20 1.73
N LEU A 280 -29.61 4.15 1.22
CA LEU A 280 -30.44 2.93 1.23
C LEU A 280 -29.76 1.75 0.52
N ASP A 281 -29.28 1.94 -0.71
CA ASP A 281 -28.56 0.88 -1.47
C ASP A 281 -27.26 0.46 -0.76
N LEU A 282 -26.53 1.41 -0.18
CA LEU A 282 -25.33 1.13 0.61
C LEU A 282 -25.64 0.25 1.82
N PHE A 283 -26.63 0.61 2.63
CA PHE A 283 -26.99 -0.18 3.80
C PHE A 283 -27.51 -1.55 3.42
N MET A 284 -28.33 -1.68 2.37
CA MET A 284 -28.72 -2.99 1.85
C MET A 284 -27.50 -3.85 1.53
N ARG A 285 -26.53 -3.33 0.77
CA ARG A 285 -25.34 -4.09 0.37
C ARG A 285 -24.45 -4.47 1.56
N LEU A 286 -24.32 -3.58 2.55
CA LEU A 286 -23.58 -3.87 3.78
C LEU A 286 -24.26 -4.99 4.59
N LEU A 287 -25.59 -4.92 4.70
CA LEU A 287 -26.41 -5.88 5.44
C LEU A 287 -26.60 -7.21 4.71
N THR A 288 -26.30 -7.30 3.42
CA THR A 288 -26.27 -8.56 2.66
C THR A 288 -24.85 -9.10 2.47
N SER A 289 -23.83 -8.47 3.08
CA SER A 289 -22.44 -8.86 2.87
C SER A 289 -22.01 -9.99 3.81
N GLU A 290 -21.68 -11.15 3.23
CA GLU A 290 -21.16 -12.33 3.93
C GLU A 290 -19.64 -12.30 4.17
N VAL A 291 -19.00 -11.15 3.94
CA VAL A 291 -17.55 -11.01 4.16
C VAL A 291 -17.25 -11.14 5.65
N LYS A 292 -16.40 -12.12 6.00
CA LYS A 292 -15.94 -12.35 7.37
C LYS A 292 -14.82 -11.38 7.73
N MET A 293 -14.94 -10.76 8.88
CA MET A 293 -13.97 -9.85 9.49
C MET A 293 -13.47 -10.44 10.81
N SER A 294 -12.18 -10.34 11.06
CA SER A 294 -11.60 -10.82 12.32
C SER A 294 -11.66 -9.77 13.42
N ILE A 295 -12.03 -10.19 14.61
CA ILE A 295 -11.95 -9.47 15.87
C ILE A 295 -11.01 -10.24 16.79
N SER A 296 -10.05 -9.54 17.38
CA SER A 296 -9.24 -10.07 18.47
C SER A 296 -9.89 -9.64 19.78
N GLN A 297 -10.56 -10.56 20.48
CA GLN A 297 -11.18 -10.31 21.77
C GLN A 297 -10.60 -11.32 22.77
N ASN A 298 -9.97 -10.83 23.83
CA ASN A 298 -9.36 -11.66 24.88
C ASN A 298 -8.42 -12.76 24.31
N GLU A 299 -7.54 -12.38 23.39
CA GLU A 299 -6.60 -13.28 22.69
C GLU A 299 -7.25 -14.36 21.79
N GLN A 300 -8.59 -14.47 21.79
CA GLN A 300 -9.33 -15.31 20.88
C GLN A 300 -9.71 -14.54 19.61
N LYS A 301 -9.47 -15.17 18.46
CA LYS A 301 -9.85 -14.65 17.16
C LYS A 301 -11.29 -15.04 16.87
N VAL A 302 -12.22 -14.12 17.15
CA VAL A 302 -13.63 -14.27 16.79
C VAL A 302 -13.83 -13.72 15.37
N THR A 303 -14.64 -14.39 14.56
CA THR A 303 -15.00 -13.90 13.22
C THR A 303 -16.45 -13.44 13.21
N MET A 304 -16.69 -12.18 12.81
CA MET A 304 -18.02 -11.63 12.57
C MET A 304 -18.21 -11.33 11.08
N THR A 305 -19.42 -11.43 10.57
CA THR A 305 -19.73 -11.00 9.19
C THR A 305 -19.93 -9.49 9.13
N LEU A 306 -19.66 -8.88 7.96
CA LEU A 306 -19.94 -7.47 7.74
C LEU A 306 -21.44 -7.16 7.87
N LYS A 307 -22.33 -8.09 7.49
CA LYS A 307 -23.77 -8.04 7.77
C LYS A 307 -24.03 -7.78 9.25
N ARG A 308 -23.52 -8.65 10.13
CA ARG A 308 -23.72 -8.55 11.59
C ARG A 308 -23.15 -7.24 12.13
N LEU A 309 -21.92 -6.91 11.74
CA LEU A 309 -21.25 -5.70 12.19
C LEU A 309 -22.00 -4.41 11.78
N SER A 310 -22.46 -4.34 10.52
CA SER A 310 -23.17 -3.16 10.00
C SER A 310 -24.53 -3.00 10.65
N LYS A 311 -25.21 -4.12 10.96
CA LYS A 311 -26.48 -4.15 11.68
C LYS A 311 -26.33 -3.59 13.09
N THR A 312 -25.37 -4.09 13.86
CA THR A 312 -25.13 -3.67 15.25
C THR A 312 -24.64 -2.22 15.35
N ILE A 313 -23.75 -1.78 14.44
CA ILE A 313 -23.02 -0.52 14.61
C ILE A 313 -23.65 0.64 13.84
N ALA A 314 -24.19 0.40 12.65
CA ALA A 314 -24.52 1.47 11.71
C ALA A 314 -26.01 1.58 11.38
N LEU A 315 -26.74 0.47 11.26
CA LEU A 315 -28.15 0.48 10.84
C LEU A 315 -29.04 1.27 11.80
N GLY A 316 -28.97 0.98 13.10
CA GLY A 316 -29.78 1.67 14.11
C GLY A 316 -29.50 3.18 14.15
N GLY A 317 -28.22 3.55 14.19
CA GLY A 317 -27.81 4.96 14.19
C GLY A 317 -28.22 5.69 12.91
N TRP A 318 -28.14 5.03 11.76
CA TRP A 318 -28.60 5.59 10.49
C TRP A 318 -30.12 5.76 10.44
N LEU A 319 -30.90 4.75 10.86
CA LEU A 319 -32.37 4.87 10.94
C LEU A 319 -32.78 6.02 11.85
N ALA A 320 -32.19 6.13 13.04
CA ALA A 320 -32.45 7.23 13.97
C ALA A 320 -32.09 8.60 13.33
N SER A 321 -30.94 8.69 12.65
CA SER A 321 -30.52 9.93 11.96
C SER A 321 -31.49 10.31 10.84
N VAL A 322 -32.01 9.32 10.10
CA VAL A 322 -33.00 9.56 9.05
C VAL A 322 -34.32 10.06 9.63
N ILE A 323 -34.82 9.43 10.69
CA ILE A 323 -36.05 9.84 11.37
C ILE A 323 -35.93 11.28 11.86
N ALA A 324 -34.85 11.58 12.59
CA ALA A 324 -34.59 12.92 13.11
C ALA A 324 -34.47 13.97 11.98
N HIS A 325 -33.85 13.63 10.85
CA HIS A 325 -33.75 14.52 9.70
C HIS A 325 -35.13 14.85 9.10
N VAL A 326 -36.00 13.85 8.93
CA VAL A 326 -37.37 14.06 8.40
C VAL A 326 -38.19 14.90 9.39
N GLU A 327 -38.10 14.61 10.69
CA GLU A 327 -38.81 15.38 11.72
C GLU A 327 -38.38 16.84 11.75
N GLN A 328 -37.07 17.10 11.70
CA GLN A 328 -36.52 18.45 11.69
C GLN A 328 -36.92 19.21 10.41
N ALA A 329 -36.89 18.54 9.25
CA ALA A 329 -37.28 19.14 7.98
C ALA A 329 -38.79 19.46 7.93
N GLU A 330 -39.63 18.61 8.54
CA GLU A 330 -41.07 18.88 8.70
C GLU A 330 -41.30 20.05 9.66
N GLU A 331 -40.63 20.10 10.80
CA GLU A 331 -40.76 21.18 11.80
C GLU A 331 -40.37 22.55 11.23
N LYS A 332 -39.27 22.60 10.47
CA LYS A 332 -38.81 23.81 9.78
C LYS A 332 -39.63 24.18 8.54
N ARG A 333 -40.61 23.34 8.16
CA ARG A 333 -41.40 23.47 6.92
C ARG A 333 -40.53 23.49 5.65
N GLU A 334 -39.38 22.81 5.69
CA GLU A 334 -38.50 22.62 4.53
C GLU A 334 -39.04 21.52 3.60
N MET A 335 -39.86 20.62 4.15
CA MET A 335 -40.58 19.57 3.41
C MET A 335 -42.09 19.75 3.54
N ASP A 336 -42.79 19.62 2.42
CA ASP A 336 -44.24 19.49 2.40
C ASP A 336 -44.67 18.05 2.73
N GLN A 337 -45.97 17.86 2.97
CA GLN A 337 -46.52 16.56 3.34
C GLN A 337 -46.32 15.49 2.24
N GLU A 338 -46.28 15.90 0.96
CA GLU A 338 -46.08 14.98 -0.16
C GLU A 338 -44.65 14.43 -0.17
N ARG A 339 -43.63 15.29 -0.01
CA ARG A 339 -42.24 14.88 0.11
C ARG A 339 -41.99 14.04 1.35
N VAL A 340 -42.61 14.37 2.49
CA VAL A 340 -42.54 13.52 3.70
C VAL A 340 -43.12 12.15 3.40
N GLY A 341 -44.30 12.09 2.76
CA GLY A 341 -44.93 10.82 2.36
C GLY A 341 -44.05 9.97 1.44
N GLU A 342 -43.34 10.59 0.49
CA GLU A 342 -42.42 9.89 -0.40
C GLU A 342 -41.24 9.27 0.37
N VAL A 343 -40.62 10.03 1.29
CA VAL A 343 -39.51 9.53 2.12
C VAL A 343 -39.99 8.40 3.03
N VAL A 344 -41.14 8.57 3.69
CA VAL A 344 -41.76 7.55 4.54
C VAL A 344 -42.04 6.27 3.74
N SER A 345 -42.62 6.40 2.54
CA SER A 345 -42.89 5.25 1.65
C SER A 345 -41.61 4.51 1.25
N ARG A 346 -40.54 5.23 0.90
CA ARG A 346 -39.22 4.64 0.58
C ARG A 346 -38.62 3.91 1.78
N LEU A 347 -38.70 4.49 2.99
CA LEU A 347 -38.24 3.84 4.21
C LEU A 347 -39.06 2.61 4.56
N CYS A 348 -40.38 2.66 4.39
CA CYS A 348 -41.24 1.49 4.60
C CYS A 348 -40.86 0.35 3.66
N ARG A 349 -40.60 0.64 2.37
CA ARG A 349 -40.11 -0.37 1.41
C ARG A 349 -38.76 -0.95 1.82
N PHE A 350 -37.84 -0.12 2.28
CA PHE A 350 -36.53 -0.56 2.76
C PHE A 350 -36.65 -1.49 3.98
N ILE A 351 -37.43 -1.11 4.99
CA ILE A 351 -37.62 -1.95 6.18
C ILE A 351 -38.28 -3.30 5.81
N ARG A 352 -39.28 -3.29 4.92
CA ARG A 352 -39.85 -4.54 4.38
C ARG A 352 -38.81 -5.38 3.63
N ALA A 353 -37.91 -4.74 2.88
CA ALA A 353 -36.81 -5.45 2.23
C ALA A 353 -35.88 -6.12 3.27
N LEU A 354 -35.57 -5.43 4.38
CA LEU A 354 -34.80 -6.02 5.48
C LEU A 354 -35.49 -7.25 6.09
N MET A 355 -36.81 -7.18 6.28
CA MET A 355 -37.61 -8.32 6.76
C MET A 355 -37.62 -9.47 5.75
N SER A 356 -37.71 -9.18 4.44
CA SER A 356 -37.74 -10.20 3.39
C SER A 356 -36.40 -10.91 3.15
N HIS A 357 -35.29 -10.26 3.53
CA HIS A 357 -33.94 -10.79 3.39
C HIS A 357 -33.42 -11.46 4.67
N ASP A 358 -34.29 -11.72 5.65
CA ASP A 358 -33.93 -12.24 6.98
C ASP A 358 -32.77 -11.43 7.60
N ILE A 359 -32.80 -10.11 7.40
CA ILE A 359 -31.92 -9.17 8.09
C ILE A 359 -32.61 -8.69 9.35
N LEU A 360 -33.93 -8.44 9.29
CA LEU A 360 -34.76 -8.24 10.47
C LEU A 360 -35.74 -9.41 10.62
N PRO A 361 -36.15 -9.77 11.84
CA PRO A 361 -37.13 -10.82 12.04
C PRO A 361 -38.47 -10.46 11.38
N ASN A 362 -39.08 -11.44 10.71
CA ASN A 362 -40.32 -11.28 9.93
C ASN A 362 -41.53 -12.02 10.53
N GLY A 363 -41.34 -12.73 11.65
CA GLY A 363 -42.41 -13.45 12.36
C GLY A 363 -42.75 -14.83 11.78
N ASP A 364 -42.16 -15.23 10.65
CA ASP A 364 -42.48 -16.51 9.99
C ASP A 364 -41.77 -17.73 10.63
N GLY A 365 -41.18 -17.57 11.82
CA GLY A 365 -40.52 -18.66 12.57
C GLY A 365 -39.26 -19.25 11.92
N ALA A 366 -38.92 -18.82 10.71
CA ALA A 366 -37.74 -19.26 9.95
C ALA A 366 -36.46 -18.49 10.30
N TYR A 367 -36.49 -17.66 11.35
CA TYR A 367 -35.35 -16.86 11.77
C TYR A 367 -34.24 -17.81 12.22
N GLY A 368 -33.27 -18.02 11.33
CA GLY A 368 -32.18 -18.99 11.48
C GLY A 368 -31.42 -18.76 12.79
N GLN A 369 -30.83 -19.83 13.32
CA GLN A 369 -30.03 -19.91 14.56
C GLN A 369 -29.24 -18.64 14.88
N ASN A 370 -29.91 -17.62 15.40
CA ASN A 370 -29.30 -16.39 15.85
C ASN A 370 -28.87 -16.64 17.29
N THR A 371 -27.61 -16.37 17.55
CA THR A 371 -27.07 -16.37 18.91
C THR A 371 -27.81 -15.35 19.76
N ASP A 372 -27.91 -15.56 21.07
CA ASP A 372 -28.61 -14.66 22.00
C ASP A 372 -28.21 -13.17 21.85
N GLU A 373 -26.97 -12.90 21.44
CA GLU A 373 -26.45 -11.55 21.17
C GLU A 373 -27.10 -10.85 19.96
N ASP A 374 -27.55 -11.60 18.94
CA ASP A 374 -28.22 -11.02 17.77
C ASP A 374 -29.66 -10.64 18.10
N SER A 375 -30.30 -11.33 19.04
CA SER A 375 -31.68 -11.05 19.47
C SER A 375 -31.84 -9.65 20.08
N GLU A 376 -30.86 -9.17 20.86
CA GLU A 376 -30.93 -7.83 21.48
C GLU A 376 -30.80 -6.72 20.43
N VAL A 377 -29.88 -6.88 19.47
CA VAL A 377 -29.69 -5.92 18.36
C VAL A 377 -30.96 -5.85 17.50
N ASP A 378 -31.59 -7.00 17.28
CA ASP A 378 -32.79 -7.13 16.48
C ASP A 378 -33.99 -6.48 17.15
N LEU A 379 -34.12 -6.71 18.45
CA LEU A 379 -35.10 -6.06 19.29
C LEU A 379 -34.97 -4.53 19.22
N ALA A 380 -33.75 -3.99 19.40
CA ALA A 380 -33.51 -2.56 19.32
C ALA A 380 -33.90 -1.99 17.94
N CYS A 381 -33.50 -2.66 16.85
CA CYS A 381 -33.86 -2.22 15.50
C CYS A 381 -35.37 -2.29 15.25
N ILE A 382 -36.06 -3.33 15.74
CA ILE A 382 -37.51 -3.47 15.62
C ILE A 382 -38.23 -2.37 16.41
N VAL A 383 -37.75 -2.03 17.60
CA VAL A 383 -38.32 -0.95 18.42
C VAL A 383 -38.23 0.39 17.67
N GLU A 384 -37.09 0.71 17.07
CA GLU A 384 -36.92 1.91 16.25
C GLU A 384 -37.84 1.89 15.01
N CYS A 385 -37.96 0.75 14.33
CA CYS A 385 -38.86 0.61 13.19
C CYS A 385 -40.35 0.77 13.59
N ARG A 386 -40.74 0.24 14.76
CA ARG A 386 -42.09 0.39 15.32
C ARG A 386 -42.36 1.84 15.69
N HIS A 387 -41.39 2.50 16.34
CA HIS A 387 -41.49 3.92 16.69
C HIS A 387 -41.68 4.78 15.44
N PHE A 388 -40.86 4.59 14.41
CA PHE A 388 -41.01 5.24 13.10
C PHE A 388 -42.40 5.02 12.50
N ALA A 389 -42.84 3.76 12.42
CA ALA A 389 -44.11 3.41 11.79
C ALA A 389 -45.32 4.01 12.54
N LEU A 390 -45.26 4.08 13.86
CA LEU A 390 -46.26 4.77 14.70
C LEU A 390 -46.24 6.28 14.48
N ARG A 391 -45.04 6.89 14.52
CA ARG A 391 -44.85 8.34 14.35
C ARG A 391 -45.44 8.83 13.03
N TYR A 392 -45.26 8.07 11.97
CA TYR A 392 -45.74 8.37 10.63
C TYR A 392 -47.02 7.60 10.26
N GLY A 393 -47.77 7.08 11.23
CA GLY A 393 -48.97 6.25 11.01
C GLY A 393 -50.11 6.89 10.23
N ARG A 394 -50.06 8.22 10.02
CA ARG A 394 -50.96 8.94 9.09
C ARG A 394 -50.77 8.52 7.63
N PHE A 395 -49.60 7.97 7.28
CA PHE A 395 -49.32 7.41 5.96
C PHE A 395 -49.68 5.93 5.93
N ARG A 396 -50.43 5.51 4.91
CA ARG A 396 -50.90 4.12 4.76
C ARG A 396 -49.76 3.09 4.82
N ASP A 397 -48.65 3.35 4.13
CA ASP A 397 -47.48 2.45 4.10
C ASP A 397 -46.91 2.23 5.51
N ALA A 398 -46.87 3.27 6.34
CA ALA A 398 -46.37 3.19 7.71
C ALA A 398 -47.33 2.39 8.61
N GLY A 399 -48.65 2.58 8.47
CA GLY A 399 -49.63 1.77 9.19
C GLY A 399 -49.54 0.28 8.85
N GLU A 400 -49.40 -0.05 7.56
CA GLU A 400 -49.21 -1.44 7.10
C GLU A 400 -47.88 -2.04 7.59
N LEU A 401 -46.80 -1.24 7.60
CA LEU A 401 -45.52 -1.64 8.16
C LEU A 401 -45.64 -1.94 9.66
N TYR A 402 -46.28 -1.06 10.43
CA TYR A 402 -46.47 -1.24 11.87
C TYR A 402 -47.22 -2.54 12.17
N ALA A 403 -48.30 -2.83 11.44
CA ALA A 403 -49.05 -4.07 11.58
C ALA A 403 -48.20 -5.31 11.27
N SER A 404 -47.27 -5.22 10.32
CA SER A 404 -46.33 -6.30 10.00
C SER A 404 -45.31 -6.50 11.12
N LEU A 405 -44.76 -5.41 11.67
CA LEU A 405 -43.80 -5.44 12.78
C LEU A 405 -44.40 -5.93 14.11
N LEU A 406 -45.72 -5.79 14.31
CA LEU A 406 -46.42 -6.32 15.48
C LEU A 406 -46.55 -7.85 15.48
N ARG A 407 -46.50 -8.48 14.30
CA ARG A 407 -46.53 -9.95 14.16
C ARG A 407 -45.19 -10.60 14.45
N VAL A 408 -44.14 -9.79 14.56
CA VAL A 408 -42.82 -10.25 14.96
C VAL A 408 -42.86 -10.51 16.46
N GLU A 409 -43.08 -11.77 16.82
CA GLU A 409 -42.85 -12.29 18.16
C GLU A 409 -41.33 -12.31 18.39
N LEU A 410 -40.91 -11.75 19.52
CA LEU A 410 -39.51 -11.59 19.92
C LEU A 410 -39.13 -12.68 20.92
#